data_AF-A0A1B1Q080-F1
#
_entry.id   AF-A0A1B1Q080-F1
#
_cell.length_a   1.000
_cell.length_b   1.000
_cell.length_c   1.000
_cell.angle_alpha   90.00
_cell.angle_beta   90.00
_cell.angle_gamma   90.00
#
_symmetry.space_group_name_H-M   'P 1'
#
loop_
_entity.id
_entity.type
_entity.pdbx_description
1 polymer ?
#
loop_
_entity_poly.entity_id
_entity_poly.type
_entity_poly.pdbx_seq_one_letter_code
_entity_poly.pdbx_strand_id
1 'polypeptide(L)'
;MHTQDQGKTGQEDPRDRSRGVSGILHDTVTGGYEDILAIIEARMEILKIELTEKIALAAALMVVFMLLLGGIIYLIAAAALLIGELLGHSYLGHLSVSLVFLLAVLFFTRIRPDMLKNLIHTILISSHGNKN
;
A
#
# COMPACT_ATOMS: atom_id res chain seq x y z
N MET A 1 65.54 -37.09 -53.18
CA MET A 1 64.17 -36.87 -53.68
C MET A 1 63.22 -37.55 -52.70
N HIS A 2 62.52 -36.74 -51.88
CA HIS A 2 61.24 -36.95 -51.16
C HIS A 2 60.90 -38.35 -50.60
N THR A 3 61.03 -38.60 -49.28
CA THR A 3 60.23 -38.21 -48.07
C THR A 3 59.35 -39.34 -47.58
N GLN A 4 59.62 -39.69 -46.33
CA GLN A 4 58.94 -40.59 -45.41
C GLN A 4 57.66 -39.94 -44.86
N ASP A 5 56.78 -40.82 -44.39
CA ASP A 5 56.05 -40.71 -43.12
C ASP A 5 54.53 -40.51 -43.14
N GLN A 6 53.96 -41.17 -42.12
CA GLN A 6 52.60 -41.50 -41.83
C GLN A 6 51.70 -40.28 -41.57
N GLY A 7 50.41 -40.45 -41.86
CA GLY A 7 49.36 -39.53 -41.45
C GLY A 7 48.04 -40.26 -41.28
N LYS A 8 47.97 -41.13 -40.27
CA LYS A 8 46.74 -41.74 -39.77
C LYS A 8 45.72 -40.65 -39.41
N THR A 9 44.47 -40.88 -39.84
CA THR A 9 43.22 -40.58 -39.13
C THR A 9 43.07 -39.18 -38.55
N GLY A 10 42.50 -38.27 -39.34
CA GLY A 10 41.78 -37.09 -38.87
C GLY A 10 40.31 -37.22 -39.24
N GLN A 11 39.62 -38.22 -38.68
CA GLN A 11 38.17 -38.27 -38.75
C GLN A 11 37.67 -37.19 -37.78
N GLU A 12 37.39 -36.01 -38.32
CA GLU A 12 36.74 -34.93 -37.57
C GLU A 12 35.36 -35.43 -37.13
N ASP A 13 35.27 -35.85 -35.87
CA ASP A 13 34.01 -36.24 -35.24
C ASP A 13 33.16 -34.96 -35.08
N PRO A 14 32.01 -34.84 -35.78
CA PRO A 14 31.15 -33.66 -35.69
C PRO A 14 30.46 -33.51 -34.32
N ARG A 15 30.72 -34.41 -33.36
CA ARG A 15 30.05 -34.44 -32.06
C ARG A 15 30.63 -33.49 -31.01
N ASP A 16 31.81 -32.90 -31.22
CA ASP A 16 32.45 -32.07 -30.19
C ASP A 16 32.00 -30.59 -30.21
N ARG A 17 31.43 -30.11 -31.32
CA ARG A 17 30.93 -28.72 -31.40
C ARG A 17 29.61 -28.51 -30.65
N SER A 18 28.79 -29.54 -30.45
CA SER A 18 27.47 -29.36 -29.79
C SER A 18 27.55 -29.18 -28.27
N ARG A 19 28.65 -29.65 -27.64
CA ARG A 19 28.88 -29.45 -26.19
C ARG A 19 29.30 -28.01 -25.86
N GLY A 20 30.07 -27.35 -26.72
CA GLY A 20 30.51 -25.97 -26.53
C GLY A 20 29.36 -24.97 -26.55
N VAL A 21 28.47 -25.04 -27.56
CA VAL A 21 27.31 -24.13 -27.65
C VAL A 21 26.28 -24.37 -26.54
N SER A 22 26.04 -25.63 -26.15
CA SER A 22 25.13 -25.93 -25.04
C SER A 22 25.65 -25.44 -23.69
N GLY A 23 26.97 -25.45 -23.47
CA GLY A 23 27.60 -24.89 -22.26
C GLY A 23 27.51 -23.36 -22.20
N ILE A 24 27.76 -22.68 -23.32
CA ILE A 24 27.69 -21.20 -23.39
C ILE A 24 26.24 -20.70 -23.21
N LEU A 25 25.25 -21.42 -23.75
CA LEU A 25 23.83 -21.09 -23.51
C LEU A 25 23.45 -21.31 -22.04
N HIS A 26 23.92 -22.39 -21.41
CA HIS A 26 23.61 -22.68 -20.02
C HIS A 26 24.23 -21.64 -19.07
N ASP A 27 25.47 -21.22 -19.32
CA ASP A 27 26.13 -20.17 -18.53
C ASP A 27 25.53 -18.78 -18.77
N THR A 28 25.07 -18.48 -19.98
CA THR A 28 24.38 -17.21 -20.29
C THR A 28 23.01 -17.13 -19.63
N VAL A 29 22.26 -18.24 -19.63
CA VAL A 29 20.95 -18.29 -18.97
C VAL A 29 21.11 -18.24 -17.45
N THR A 30 22.06 -18.98 -16.90
CA THR A 30 22.31 -19.01 -15.44
C THR A 30 22.86 -17.66 -14.94
N GLY A 31 23.79 -17.04 -15.67
CA GLY A 31 24.27 -15.69 -15.34
C GLY A 31 23.19 -14.61 -15.49
N GLY A 32 22.29 -14.74 -16.46
CA GLY A 32 21.12 -13.86 -16.59
C GLY A 32 20.13 -13.98 -15.42
N TYR A 33 19.96 -15.19 -14.85
CA TYR A 33 19.15 -15.39 -13.64
C TYR A 33 19.77 -14.74 -12.40
N GLU A 34 21.09 -14.87 -12.22
CA GLU A 34 21.80 -14.21 -11.11
C GLU A 34 21.72 -12.67 -11.20
N ASP A 35 21.86 -12.11 -12.40
CA ASP A 35 21.71 -10.67 -12.62
C ASP A 35 20.26 -10.19 -12.34
N ILE A 36 19.25 -10.95 -12.76
CA ILE A 36 17.84 -10.62 -12.48
C ILE A 36 17.57 -10.69 -10.97
N LEU A 37 18.11 -11.70 -10.28
CA LEU A 37 18.00 -11.81 -8.82
C LEU A 37 18.63 -10.61 -8.11
N ALA A 38 19.82 -10.19 -8.54
CA ALA A 38 20.49 -9.01 -7.98
C ALA A 38 19.67 -7.73 -8.19
N ILE A 39 19.05 -7.57 -9.37
CA ILE A 39 18.15 -6.44 -9.65
C ILE A 39 16.91 -6.48 -8.76
N ILE A 40 16.32 -7.66 -8.55
CA ILE A 40 15.14 -7.83 -7.68
C ILE A 40 15.49 -7.54 -6.21
N GLU A 41 16.65 -8.00 -5.74
CA GLU A 41 17.14 -7.76 -4.37
C GLU A 41 17.29 -6.26 -4.09
N ALA A 42 17.93 -5.52 -5.00
CA ALA A 42 18.06 -4.07 -4.88
C ALA A 42 16.70 -3.35 -4.91
N ARG A 43 15.75 -3.84 -5.72
CA ARG A 43 14.38 -3.29 -5.78
C ARG A 43 13.61 -3.58 -4.48
N MET A 44 13.78 -4.76 -3.89
CA MET A 44 13.18 -5.14 -2.61
C MET A 44 13.68 -4.27 -1.47
N GLU A 45 14.97 -3.94 -1.43
CA GLU A 45 15.54 -3.06 -0.41
C GLU A 45 14.94 -1.64 -0.46
N ILE A 46 14.84 -1.07 -1.66
CA ILE A 46 14.20 0.24 -1.87
C ILE A 46 12.71 0.18 -1.49
N LEU A 47 12.00 -0.87 -1.93
CA LEU A 47 10.58 -1.06 -1.62
C LEU A 47 10.35 -1.14 -0.11
N LYS A 48 11.22 -1.84 0.63
CA LYS A 48 11.12 -2.01 2.09
C LYS A 48 11.21 -0.67 2.82
N ILE A 49 12.10 0.23 2.37
CA ILE A 49 12.24 1.57 2.96
C ILE A 49 10.96 2.38 2.74
N GLU A 50 10.46 2.44 1.50
CA GLU A 50 9.26 3.22 1.17
C GLU A 50 8.01 2.65 1.86
N LEU A 51 7.90 1.32 1.98
CA LEU A 51 6.79 0.68 2.68
C LEU A 51 6.81 1.01 4.17
N THR A 52 8.00 0.96 4.79
CA THR A 52 8.16 1.24 6.22
C THR A 52 7.80 2.70 6.52
N GLU A 53 8.19 3.64 5.65
CA GLU A 53 7.83 5.05 5.78
C GLU A 53 6.31 5.27 5.68
N LYS A 54 5.65 4.66 4.68
CA LYS A 54 4.19 4.77 4.52
C LYS A 54 3.42 4.16 5.68
N ILE A 55 3.87 3.01 6.19
CA ILE A 55 3.25 2.36 7.35
C ILE A 55 3.44 3.23 8.61
N ALA A 56 4.63 3.78 8.81
CA ALA A 56 4.91 4.67 9.94
C ALA A 56 4.03 5.93 9.90
N LEU A 57 3.87 6.54 8.72
CA LEU A 57 3.01 7.70 8.53
C LEU A 57 1.53 7.34 8.77
N ALA A 58 1.06 6.22 8.24
CA ALA A 58 -0.31 5.74 8.47
C ALA A 58 -0.57 5.46 9.97
N ALA A 59 0.39 4.83 10.66
CA ALA A 59 0.29 4.57 12.10
C ALA A 59 0.27 5.88 12.92
N ALA A 60 1.12 6.84 12.60
CA ALA A 60 1.12 8.15 13.25
C ALA A 60 -0.22 8.87 13.04
N LEU A 61 -0.74 8.86 11.82
CA LEU A 61 -2.04 9.46 11.49
C LEU A 61 -3.19 8.78 12.25
N MET A 62 -3.13 7.45 12.42
CA MET A 62 -4.12 6.70 13.19
C MET A 62 -4.11 7.10 14.69
N VAL A 63 -2.93 7.27 15.29
CA VAL A 63 -2.81 7.70 16.69
C VAL A 63 -3.34 9.12 16.87
N VAL A 64 -2.94 10.04 15.99
CA VAL A 64 -3.45 11.43 16.01
C VAL A 64 -4.96 11.45 15.85
N PHE A 65 -5.50 10.65 14.93
CA PHE A 65 -6.94 10.52 14.72
C PHE A 65 -7.66 10.03 15.99
N MET A 66 -7.15 9.00 16.67
CA MET A 66 -7.72 8.52 17.93
C MET A 66 -7.70 9.59 19.03
N LEU A 67 -6.59 10.31 19.20
CA LEU A 67 -6.48 11.39 20.18
C LEU A 67 -7.47 12.52 19.89
N LEU A 68 -7.60 12.90 18.62
CA LEU A 68 -8.51 13.95 18.19
C LEU A 68 -9.97 13.53 18.40
N LEU A 69 -10.32 12.29 18.10
CA LEU A 69 -11.65 11.74 18.34
C LEU A 69 -11.99 11.77 19.85
N GLY A 70 -11.06 11.31 20.68
CA GLY A 70 -11.21 11.34 22.14
C GLY A 70 -11.35 12.77 22.67
N GLY A 71 -10.55 13.70 22.16
CA GLY A 71 -10.63 15.12 22.50
C GLY A 71 -11.97 15.74 22.15
N ILE A 72 -12.51 15.45 20.95
CA ILE A 72 -13.84 15.90 20.54
C ILE A 72 -14.91 15.37 21.48
N ILE A 73 -14.89 14.07 21.79
CA ILE A 73 -15.87 13.45 22.71
C ILE A 73 -15.82 14.13 24.08
N TYR A 74 -14.62 14.34 24.62
CA TYR A 74 -14.42 15.04 25.89
C TYR A 74 -14.95 16.48 25.85
N LEU A 75 -14.66 17.21 24.77
CA LEU A 75 -15.09 18.60 24.60
C LEU A 75 -16.62 18.70 24.49
N ILE A 76 -17.26 17.76 23.79
CA ILE A 76 -18.72 17.65 23.73
C ILE A 76 -19.30 17.41 25.13
N ALA A 77 -18.71 16.50 25.91
CA ALA A 77 -19.15 16.23 27.28
C ALA A 77 -18.96 17.45 28.20
N ALA A 78 -17.81 18.13 28.10
CA ALA A 78 -17.54 19.35 28.85
C ALA A 78 -18.52 20.47 28.49
N ALA A 79 -18.82 20.66 27.20
CA ALA A 79 -19.83 21.61 26.74
C ALA A 79 -21.23 21.26 27.29
N ALA A 80 -21.59 19.97 27.29
CA ALA A 80 -22.86 19.52 27.88
C ALA A 80 -22.93 19.83 29.37
N LEU A 81 -21.85 19.58 30.13
CA LEU A 81 -21.81 19.90 31.56
C LEU A 81 -21.88 21.41 31.81
N LEU A 82 -21.12 22.21 31.06
CA LEU A 82 -21.09 23.66 31.21
C LEU A 82 -22.46 24.29 30.90
N ILE A 83 -23.11 23.85 29.82
CA ILE A 83 -24.46 24.28 29.48
C ILE A 83 -25.44 23.79 30.57
N GLY A 84 -25.30 22.56 31.04
CA GLY A 84 -26.16 21.99 32.08
C GLY A 84 -26.07 22.76 33.40
N GLU A 85 -24.87 23.14 33.82
CA GLU A 85 -24.63 23.95 35.01
C GLU A 85 -25.20 25.37 34.85
N LEU A 86 -25.06 25.98 33.67
CA LEU A 86 -25.62 27.30 33.38
C LEU A 86 -27.15 27.31 33.38
N LEU A 87 -27.78 26.20 32.99
CA LEU A 87 -29.23 25.97 33.07
C LEU A 87 -29.68 25.43 34.44
N GLY A 88 -28.75 25.22 35.38
CA GLY A 88 -29.00 24.73 36.74
C GLY A 88 -29.33 23.23 36.84
N HIS A 89 -29.32 22.49 35.74
CA HIS A 89 -29.60 21.05 35.69
C HIS A 89 -28.77 20.37 34.59
N SER A 90 -27.92 19.40 34.99
CA SER A 90 -27.04 18.67 34.06
C SER A 90 -27.79 17.95 32.93
N TYR A 91 -29.02 17.50 33.17
CA TYR A 91 -29.85 16.85 32.15
C TYR A 91 -30.19 17.79 30.97
N LEU A 92 -30.43 19.08 31.24
CA LEU A 92 -30.73 20.05 30.18
C LEU A 92 -29.51 20.32 29.30
N GLY A 93 -28.31 20.25 29.86
CA GLY A 93 -27.06 20.37 29.12
C GLY A 93 -26.88 19.27 28.08
N HIS A 94 -27.08 18.01 28.49
CA HIS A 94 -27.05 16.86 27.57
C HIS A 94 -28.15 16.93 26.50
N LEU A 95 -29.35 17.38 26.88
CA LEU A 95 -30.49 17.51 25.97
C LEU A 95 -30.23 18.59 24.91
N SER A 96 -29.65 19.72 25.30
CA SER A 96 -29.26 20.81 24.39
C SER A 96 -28.23 20.35 23.36
N VAL A 97 -27.15 19.70 23.81
CA VAL A 97 -26.10 19.18 22.91
C VAL A 97 -26.67 18.12 21.96
N SER A 98 -27.52 17.23 22.46
CA SER A 98 -28.17 16.21 21.63
C SER A 98 -29.11 16.82 20.58
N LEU A 99 -29.84 17.88 20.93
CA LEU A 99 -30.72 18.60 20.01
C LEU A 99 -29.93 19.28 18.90
N VAL A 100 -28.81 19.93 19.22
CA VAL A 100 -27.90 20.53 18.23
C VAL A 100 -27.37 19.45 17.27
N PHE A 101 -26.97 18.30 17.80
CA PHE A 101 -26.48 17.20 16.97
C PHE A 101 -27.57 16.65 16.05
N LEU A 102 -28.79 16.47 16.57
CA LEU A 102 -29.93 16.02 15.78
C LEU A 102 -30.28 17.01 14.68
N LEU A 103 -30.30 18.31 14.98
CA LEU A 103 -30.52 19.35 13.98
C LEU A 103 -29.41 19.37 12.94
N ALA A 104 -28.16 19.20 13.32
CA ALA A 104 -27.05 19.11 12.38
C ALA A 104 -27.20 17.91 11.43
N VAL A 105 -27.54 16.72 11.96
CA VAL A 105 -27.80 15.52 11.16
C VAL A 105 -29.01 15.71 10.23
N LEU A 106 -30.09 16.31 10.74
CA LEU A 106 -31.30 16.57 9.96
C LEU A 106 -31.04 17.60 8.86
N PHE A 107 -30.28 18.65 9.17
CA PHE A 107 -29.81 19.64 8.20
C PHE A 107 -28.95 18.99 7.11
N PHE A 108 -28.00 18.14 7.50
CA PHE A 108 -27.10 17.45 6.57
C PHE A 108 -27.87 16.50 5.63
N THR A 109 -28.79 15.73 6.19
CA THR A 109 -29.64 14.80 5.43
C THR A 109 -30.64 15.52 4.52
N ARG A 110 -31.14 16.70 4.93
CA ARG A 110 -32.17 17.43 4.18
C ARG A 110 -31.62 18.39 3.12
N ILE A 111 -30.45 18.98 3.33
CA ILE A 111 -29.91 20.01 2.42
C ILE A 111 -29.01 19.44 1.32
N ARG A 112 -28.31 18.32 1.55
CA ARG A 112 -27.50 17.67 0.50
C ARG A 112 -27.57 16.13 0.51
N PRO A 113 -28.75 15.54 0.26
CA PRO A 113 -28.84 14.09 0.06
C PRO A 113 -27.92 13.62 -1.09
N ASP A 114 -27.78 14.43 -2.15
CA ASP A 114 -26.90 14.12 -3.27
C ASP A 114 -25.42 14.11 -2.90
N MET A 115 -24.96 14.95 -1.98
CA MET A 115 -23.56 14.91 -1.55
C MET A 115 -23.27 13.73 -0.63
N LEU A 116 -24.23 13.34 0.21
CA LEU A 116 -24.14 12.11 0.98
C LEU A 116 -24.05 10.90 0.06
N LYS A 117 -24.93 10.86 -0.95
CA LYS A 117 -24.94 9.82 -1.98
C LYS A 117 -23.64 9.80 -2.77
N ASN A 118 -23.10 10.97 -3.15
CA ASN A 118 -21.84 11.06 -3.89
C ASN A 118 -20.63 10.70 -3.03
N LEU A 119 -20.60 11.07 -1.74
CA LEU A 119 -19.57 10.64 -0.79
C LEU A 119 -19.58 9.12 -0.59
N ILE A 120 -20.75 8.54 -0.38
CA ILE A 120 -20.92 7.09 -0.24
C ILE A 120 -20.51 6.38 -1.53
N HIS A 121 -20.97 6.85 -2.69
CA HIS A 121 -20.52 6.32 -3.99
C HIS A 121 -19.01 6.47 -4.19
N THR A 122 -18.43 7.61 -3.82
CA THR A 122 -16.99 7.87 -3.95
C THR A 122 -16.18 6.96 -3.04
N ILE A 123 -16.62 6.73 -1.79
CA ILE A 123 -15.98 5.79 -0.86
C ILE A 123 -16.12 4.35 -1.37
N LEU A 124 -17.30 3.97 -1.87
CA LEU A 124 -17.56 2.63 -2.39
C LEU A 124 -16.76 2.33 -3.67
N ILE A 125 -16.67 3.30 -4.58
CA ILE A 125 -15.91 3.23 -5.83
C ILE A 125 -14.40 3.33 -5.55
N SER A 126 -13.98 4.19 -4.62
CA SER A 126 -12.58 4.28 -4.18
C SER A 126 -12.09 2.96 -3.59
N SER A 127 -12.94 2.22 -2.89
CA SER A 127 -12.60 0.89 -2.36
C SER A 127 -12.55 -0.20 -3.43
N HIS A 128 -13.26 -0.04 -4.55
CA HIS A 128 -13.27 -0.99 -5.66
C HIS A 128 -12.34 -0.61 -6.83
N GLY A 129 -11.66 0.54 -6.73
CA GLY A 129 -10.85 1.14 -7.80
C GLY A 129 -9.37 0.75 -7.83
N ASN A 130 -8.92 -0.25 -7.06
CA ASN A 130 -7.56 -0.79 -7.20
C ASN A 130 -7.57 -2.12 -7.98
N LYS A 131 -8.04 -2.05 -9.22
CA LYS A 131 -7.82 -3.10 -10.22
C LYS A 131 -7.74 -2.46 -11.61
N ASN A 132 -6.57 -1.85 -11.90
CA ASN A 132 -5.79 -2.13 -13.09
C ASN A 132 -4.43 -1.45 -13.00
#